data_AF-A0A7S2B182-F1
#
_entry.id   AF-A0A7S2B182-F1
#
_cell.length_a   1.000
_cell.length_b   1.000
_cell.length_c   1.000
_cell.angle_alpha   90.00
_cell.angle_beta   90.00
_cell.angle_gamma   90.00
#
_symmetry.space_group_name_H-M   'P 1'
#
loop_
_entity.id
_entity.type
_entity.pdbx_description
1 polymer ?
#
loop_
_entity_poly.entity_id
_entity_poly.type
_entity_poly.pdbx_seq_one_letter_code
_entity_poly.pdbx_strand_id
1 'polypeptide(L)'
;EKTGEVRHANPSFFKWTTGKDNDGCVCFVHVESKDTKVPYEDDPRFLPIEDNPVQKSTKESIMQDLTEGVYVASALVEKYYATPEEPDVERRKVMDGLIDGPGLRMLGKAMRTAKQLYTDEECTENDMLIAGEAHLKQLQELVNYGKWQREEIERHRRGYLSIDKEKRILHCHKCKYEVKQSDVYCPSCGEKQRKVLSY
;
A
#
# COMPACT_ATOMS: atom_id res chain seq x y z
N GLU A 1 -6.13 0.30 25.51
CA GLU A 1 -7.28 0.89 24.79
C GLU A 1 -7.65 2.19 25.49
N LYS A 2 -7.66 3.32 24.77
CA LYS A 2 -8.08 4.61 25.35
C LYS A 2 -9.46 4.94 24.77
N THR A 3 -10.50 4.74 25.58
CA THR A 3 -11.82 5.30 25.32
C THR A 3 -11.69 6.83 25.31
N GLY A 4 -12.32 7.49 24.33
CA GLY A 4 -12.05 8.89 24.00
C GLY A 4 -12.08 9.85 25.18
N GLU A 5 -11.16 10.83 25.17
CA GLU A 5 -11.10 11.91 26.15
C GLU A 5 -12.41 12.71 26.18
N VAL A 6 -13.07 12.75 27.33
CA VAL A 6 -14.24 13.60 27.55
C VAL A 6 -13.75 15.05 27.65
N ARG A 7 -13.91 15.82 26.57
CA ARG A 7 -13.43 17.21 26.47
C ARG A 7 -14.34 18.24 27.13
N HIS A 8 -15.57 17.87 27.47
CA HIS A 8 -16.53 18.77 28.10
C HIS A 8 -17.45 18.01 29.05
N ALA A 9 -17.31 18.25 30.35
CA ALA A 9 -18.23 17.74 31.36
C ALA A 9 -19.29 18.81 31.62
N ASN A 10 -20.53 18.58 31.19
CA ASN A 10 -21.63 19.49 31.49
C ASN A 10 -22.04 19.30 32.98
N PRO A 11 -21.84 20.29 33.86
CA PRO A 11 -22.14 20.15 35.29
C PRO A 11 -23.63 19.94 35.58
N SER A 12 -24.52 20.22 34.62
CA SER A 12 -25.96 19.95 34.75
C SER A 12 -26.39 18.62 34.14
N PHE A 13 -25.48 17.69 33.80
CA PHE A 13 -25.83 16.43 33.12
C PHE A 13 -26.98 15.66 33.78
N PHE A 14 -26.99 15.56 35.11
CA PHE A 14 -28.05 14.89 35.88
C PHE A 14 -29.44 15.56 35.77
N LYS A 15 -29.49 16.79 35.25
CA LYS A 15 -30.73 17.55 35.04
C LYS A 15 -31.34 17.32 33.67
N TRP A 16 -30.72 16.50 32.81
CA TRP A 16 -31.22 16.20 31.46
C TRP A 16 -31.61 14.72 31.35
N THR A 17 -32.75 14.45 30.75
CA THR A 17 -33.24 13.09 30.44
C THR A 17 -33.53 12.96 28.95
N THR A 18 -33.56 11.73 28.43
CA THR A 18 -34.01 11.47 27.06
C THR A 18 -35.53 11.51 26.97
N GLY A 19 -36.07 12.15 25.95
CA GLY A 19 -37.50 12.21 25.64
C GLY A 19 -37.75 12.06 24.14
N LYS A 20 -39.00 12.28 23.73
CA LYS A 20 -39.40 12.43 22.33
C LYS A 20 -40.01 13.81 22.13
N ASP A 21 -39.67 14.47 21.03
CA ASP A 21 -40.34 15.70 20.62
C ASP A 21 -41.70 15.40 19.96
N ASN A 22 -42.37 16.46 19.48
CA ASN A 22 -43.70 16.37 18.87
C ASN A 22 -43.72 15.53 17.59
N ASP A 23 -42.57 15.35 16.95
CA ASP A 23 -42.39 14.56 15.72
C ASP A 23 -41.91 13.13 16.00
N GLY A 24 -41.75 12.78 17.29
CA GLY A 24 -41.35 11.44 17.74
C GLY A 24 -39.85 11.19 17.68
N CYS A 25 -39.04 12.21 17.39
CA CYS A 25 -37.58 12.16 17.37
C CYS A 25 -37.01 12.23 18.79
N VAL A 26 -35.85 11.59 19.00
CA VAL A 26 -35.19 11.55 20.31
C VAL A 26 -34.60 12.92 20.64
N CYS A 27 -35.01 13.50 21.78
CA CYS A 27 -34.51 14.78 22.26
C CYS A 27 -34.00 14.69 23.71
N PHE A 28 -33.26 15.70 24.16
CA PHE A 28 -32.92 15.85 25.57
C PHE A 28 -33.85 16.87 26.23
N VAL A 29 -34.44 16.49 27.35
CA VAL A 29 -35.39 17.31 28.11
C VAL A 29 -34.75 17.68 29.44
N HIS A 30 -34.66 18.97 29.74
CA HIS A 30 -34.24 19.45 31.04
C HIS A 30 -35.37 19.19 32.05
N VAL A 31 -35.06 18.45 33.11
CA VAL A 31 -36.06 17.89 34.06
C VAL A 31 -36.85 19.00 34.77
N GLU A 32 -36.18 20.10 35.13
CA GLU A 32 -36.75 21.23 35.89
C GLU A 32 -37.46 22.26 35.00
N SER A 33 -36.76 22.88 34.04
CA SER A 33 -37.32 23.92 33.16
C SER A 33 -38.24 23.39 32.06
N LYS A 34 -38.25 22.07 31.81
CA LYS A 34 -38.92 21.44 30.66
C LYS A 34 -38.39 21.89 29.30
N ASP A 35 -37.25 22.57 29.27
CA ASP A 35 -36.60 22.94 28.01
C ASP A 35 -36.19 21.69 27.25
N THR A 36 -36.67 21.59 26.02
CA THR A 36 -36.25 20.57 25.06
C THR A 36 -35.08 21.13 24.26
N LYS A 37 -33.93 20.46 24.32
CA LYS A 37 -32.86 20.65 23.33
C LYS A 37 -32.84 19.47 22.40
N VAL A 38 -32.95 19.75 21.12
CA VAL A 38 -32.62 18.77 20.09
C VAL A 38 -31.08 18.65 20.12
N PRO A 39 -30.52 17.43 20.24
CA PRO A 39 -29.08 17.20 20.43
C PRO A 39 -28.16 17.85 19.40
N TYR A 40 -28.72 18.32 18.28
CA TYR A 40 -28.00 18.66 17.07
C TYR A 40 -27.85 20.17 16.83
N GLU A 41 -28.62 21.04 17.51
CA GLU A 41 -28.67 22.48 17.16
C GLU A 41 -27.40 23.26 17.53
N ASP A 42 -26.68 22.85 18.59
CA ASP A 42 -25.45 23.53 19.07
C ASP A 42 -24.21 22.61 19.08
N ASP A 43 -24.32 21.38 18.57
CA ASP A 43 -23.24 20.41 18.63
C ASP A 43 -22.37 20.47 17.35
N PRO A 44 -21.10 20.90 17.45
CA PRO A 44 -20.22 21.09 16.30
C PRO A 44 -19.92 19.81 15.50
N ARG A 45 -20.31 18.63 16.01
CA ARG A 45 -20.26 17.36 15.26
C ARG A 45 -21.35 17.24 14.19
N PHE A 46 -22.40 18.05 14.28
CA PHE A 46 -23.57 18.01 13.39
C PHE A 46 -23.79 19.32 12.62
N LEU A 47 -22.82 20.26 12.68
CA LEU A 47 -22.79 21.41 11.78
C LEU A 47 -22.72 20.92 10.32
N PRO A 48 -23.41 21.59 9.38
CA PRO A 48 -23.26 21.29 7.96
C PRO A 48 -21.79 21.34 7.57
N ILE A 49 -21.38 20.33 6.79
CA ILE A 49 -19.98 20.01 6.43
C ILE A 49 -19.24 21.20 5.79
N GLU A 50 -19.97 22.14 5.21
CA GLU A 50 -19.47 23.26 4.42
C GLU A 50 -18.85 24.40 5.27
N ASP A 51 -19.10 24.47 6.58
CA ASP A 51 -18.71 25.61 7.44
C ASP A 51 -17.66 25.30 8.53
N ASN A 52 -17.03 24.12 8.52
CA ASN A 52 -15.96 23.81 9.49
C ASN A 52 -14.57 24.27 8.99
N PRO A 53 -13.94 25.30 9.60
CA PRO A 53 -12.64 25.82 9.16
C PRO A 53 -11.52 24.78 9.25
N VAL A 54 -11.60 23.82 10.17
CA VAL A 54 -10.64 22.72 10.29
C VAL A 54 -10.77 21.75 9.12
N GLN A 55 -12.00 21.42 8.73
CA GLN A 55 -12.25 20.52 7.61
C GLN A 55 -11.88 21.16 6.27
N LYS A 56 -12.17 22.45 6.10
CA LYS A 56 -11.73 23.21 4.92
C LYS A 56 -10.20 23.20 4.78
N SER A 57 -9.48 23.52 5.86
CA SER A 57 -8.02 23.46 5.89
C SER A 57 -7.49 22.05 5.61
N THR A 58 -8.18 21.01 6.11
CA THR A 58 -7.81 19.61 5.85
C THR A 58 -8.04 19.22 4.39
N LYS A 59 -9.17 19.62 3.79
CA LYS A 59 -9.47 19.43 2.36
C LYS A 59 -8.40 20.11 1.49
N GLU A 60 -8.04 21.36 1.79
CA GLU A 60 -6.97 22.09 1.09
C GLU A 60 -5.61 21.36 1.18
N SER A 61 -5.22 20.90 2.37
CA SER A 61 -3.99 20.12 2.56
C SER A 61 -3.99 18.82 1.76
N ILE A 62 -5.12 18.12 1.69
CA ILE A 62 -5.24 16.88 0.91
C ILE A 62 -5.11 17.17 -0.58
N MET A 63 -5.68 18.27 -1.07
CA MET A 63 -5.57 18.64 -2.48
C MET A 63 -4.13 18.98 -2.87
N GLN A 64 -3.37 19.59 -1.96
CA GLN A 64 -1.94 19.78 -2.16
C GLN A 64 -1.18 18.44 -2.21
N ASP A 65 -1.42 17.56 -1.23
CA ASP A 65 -0.81 16.23 -1.19
C ASP A 65 -1.15 15.40 -2.45
N LEU A 66 -2.38 15.50 -2.94
CA LEU A 66 -2.83 14.85 -4.18
C LEU A 66 -2.13 15.42 -5.40
N THR A 67 -2.00 16.74 -5.49
CA THR A 67 -1.32 17.40 -6.62
C THR A 67 0.14 16.96 -6.68
N GLU A 68 0.85 16.97 -5.56
CA GLU A 68 2.23 16.52 -5.46
C GLU A 68 2.34 15.01 -5.76
N GLY A 69 1.43 14.20 -5.21
CA GLY A 69 1.39 12.76 -5.42
C GLY A 69 1.13 12.38 -6.88
N VAL A 70 0.18 13.04 -7.54
CA VAL A 70 -0.12 12.88 -8.97
C VAL A 70 1.08 13.28 -9.81
N TYR A 71 1.70 14.43 -9.54
CA TYR A 71 2.88 14.87 -10.29
C TYR A 71 4.02 13.85 -10.22
N VAL A 72 4.34 13.36 -9.03
CA VAL A 72 5.38 12.33 -8.83
C VAL A 72 5.00 11.02 -9.51
N ALA A 73 3.72 10.61 -9.41
CA ALA A 73 3.22 9.40 -10.06
C ALA A 73 3.39 9.48 -11.58
N SER A 74 2.94 10.57 -12.19
CA SER A 74 3.04 10.82 -13.63
C SER A 74 4.48 10.79 -14.10
N ALA A 75 5.40 11.48 -13.41
CA ALA A 75 6.81 11.49 -13.77
C ALA A 75 7.44 10.08 -13.75
N LEU A 76 7.07 9.25 -12.78
CA LEU A 76 7.57 7.87 -12.68
C LEU A 76 6.99 6.96 -13.78
N VAL A 77 5.71 7.11 -14.07
CA VAL A 77 5.01 6.39 -15.13
C VAL A 77 5.58 6.77 -16.50
N GLU A 78 5.74 8.05 -16.78
CA GLU A 78 6.36 8.57 -18.01
C GLU A 78 7.79 8.04 -18.16
N LYS A 79 8.58 8.07 -17.09
CA LYS A 79 9.93 7.52 -17.11
C LYS A 79 9.95 6.03 -17.44
N TYR A 80 8.99 5.26 -16.93
CA TYR A 80 8.86 3.84 -17.27
C TYR A 80 8.58 3.65 -18.77
N TYR A 81 7.59 4.35 -19.32
CA TYR A 81 7.21 4.21 -20.73
C TYR A 81 8.24 4.81 -21.70
N ALA A 82 9.03 5.80 -21.26
CA ALA A 82 10.14 6.35 -22.05
C ALA A 82 11.34 5.39 -22.12
N THR A 83 11.44 4.42 -21.22
CA THR A 83 12.54 3.46 -21.22
C THR A 83 12.26 2.35 -22.24
N PRO A 84 13.23 1.96 -23.11
CA PRO A 84 13.06 0.90 -24.11
C PRO A 84 12.51 -0.42 -23.55
N GLU A 85 11.79 -1.19 -24.39
CA GLU A 85 11.12 -2.44 -23.97
C GLU A 85 12.04 -3.61 -23.63
N GLU A 86 13.26 -3.58 -24.14
CA GLU A 86 14.24 -4.62 -23.88
C GLU A 86 14.58 -4.70 -22.38
N PRO A 87 15.03 -5.87 -21.87
CA PRO A 87 15.28 -6.11 -20.45
C PRO A 87 16.56 -5.39 -19.97
N ASP A 88 16.56 -4.07 -20.09
CA ASP A 88 17.66 -3.21 -19.74
C ASP A 88 17.74 -3.05 -18.22
N VAL A 89 18.97 -2.93 -17.76
CA VAL A 89 19.30 -2.53 -16.39
C VAL A 89 18.59 -1.23 -16.03
N GLU A 90 18.37 -0.32 -16.99
CA GLU A 90 17.65 0.93 -16.76
C GLU A 90 16.17 0.72 -16.43
N ARG A 91 15.44 -0.10 -17.20
CA ARG A 91 14.01 -0.38 -16.90
C ARG A 91 13.85 -1.05 -15.55
N ARG A 92 14.78 -1.92 -15.17
CA ARG A 92 14.83 -2.52 -13.82
C ARG A 92 15.06 -1.48 -12.73
N LYS A 93 15.99 -0.54 -12.91
CA LYS A 93 16.19 0.55 -11.95
C LYS A 93 14.94 1.41 -11.79
N VAL A 94 14.21 1.68 -12.88
CA VAL A 94 12.94 2.41 -12.81
C VAL A 94 11.88 1.59 -12.06
N MET A 95 11.79 0.27 -12.29
CA MET A 95 10.89 -0.61 -11.53
C MET A 95 11.23 -0.72 -10.05
N ASP A 96 12.50 -0.81 -9.71
CA ASP A 96 12.92 -0.79 -8.31
C ASP A 96 12.52 0.55 -7.66
N GLY A 97 12.68 1.66 -8.38
CA GLY A 97 12.19 2.97 -7.96
C GLY A 97 10.67 3.03 -7.77
N LEU A 98 9.88 2.37 -8.62
CA LEU A 98 8.42 2.29 -8.46
C LEU A 98 8.01 1.43 -7.25
N ILE A 99 8.64 0.27 -7.08
CA ILE A 99 8.28 -0.70 -6.04
C ILE A 99 8.66 -0.17 -4.65
N ASP A 100 9.87 0.36 -4.51
CA ASP A 100 10.43 0.77 -3.22
C ASP A 100 10.18 2.27 -2.92
N GLY A 101 9.79 3.04 -3.94
CA GLY A 101 9.58 4.47 -3.87
C GLY A 101 8.39 4.90 -3.00
N PRO A 102 8.37 6.16 -2.53
CA PRO A 102 7.28 6.67 -1.69
C PRO A 102 5.99 6.98 -2.46
N GLY A 103 6.06 7.13 -3.80
CA GLY A 103 4.96 7.64 -4.63
C GLY A 103 3.63 6.90 -4.44
N LEU A 104 3.62 5.56 -4.55
CA LEU A 104 2.40 4.76 -4.35
C LEU A 104 1.84 4.91 -2.92
N ARG A 105 2.71 4.96 -1.91
CA ARG A 105 2.27 5.12 -0.51
C ARG A 105 1.69 6.51 -0.25
N MET A 106 2.33 7.55 -0.78
CA MET A 106 1.89 8.94 -0.60
C MET A 106 0.55 9.17 -1.29
N LEU A 107 0.46 8.88 -2.59
CA LEU A 107 -0.78 9.03 -3.35
C LEU A 107 -1.90 8.14 -2.79
N GLY A 108 -1.59 6.89 -2.43
CA GLY A 108 -2.56 5.99 -1.82
C GLY A 108 -3.05 6.46 -0.44
N LYS A 109 -2.20 7.13 0.36
CA LYS A 109 -2.62 7.73 1.63
C LYS A 109 -3.53 8.92 1.39
N ALA A 110 -3.13 9.85 0.52
CA ALA A 110 -3.92 11.04 0.18
C ALA A 110 -5.30 10.66 -0.36
N MET A 111 -5.39 9.70 -1.29
CA MET A 111 -6.66 9.20 -1.84
C MET A 111 -7.55 8.54 -0.79
N ARG A 112 -6.98 7.73 0.13
CA ARG A 112 -7.79 7.13 1.22
C ARG A 112 -8.36 8.18 2.15
N THR A 113 -7.58 9.20 2.49
CA THR A 113 -8.04 10.30 3.34
C THR A 113 -9.06 11.17 2.61
N ALA A 114 -8.91 11.39 1.30
CA ALA A 114 -9.88 12.11 0.49
C ALA A 114 -11.24 11.40 0.47
N LYS A 115 -11.27 10.08 0.23
CA LYS A 115 -12.52 9.28 0.23
C LYS A 115 -13.24 9.23 1.60
N GLN A 116 -12.58 9.66 2.68
CA GLN A 116 -13.22 9.78 4.00
C GLN A 116 -13.85 11.15 4.25
N LEU A 117 -13.45 12.18 3.50
CA LEU A 117 -13.79 13.57 3.76
C LEU A 117 -14.61 14.22 2.64
N TYR A 118 -14.50 13.70 1.43
CA TYR A 118 -15.28 14.12 0.28
C TYR A 118 -16.46 13.18 0.08
N THR A 119 -17.59 13.71 -0.38
CA THR A 119 -18.73 12.88 -0.79
C THR A 119 -18.41 12.13 -2.08
N ASP A 120 -19.21 11.11 -2.41
CA ASP A 120 -19.04 10.37 -3.66
C ASP A 120 -19.22 11.29 -4.89
N GLU A 121 -20.17 12.22 -4.83
CA GLU A 121 -20.39 13.25 -5.87
C GLU A 121 -19.14 14.14 -6.04
N GLU A 122 -18.60 14.68 -4.94
CA GLU A 122 -17.37 15.49 -4.98
C GLU A 122 -16.19 14.69 -5.57
N CYS A 123 -16.08 13.39 -5.28
CA CYS A 123 -15.03 12.53 -5.84
C CYS A 123 -15.20 12.31 -7.35
N THR A 124 -16.43 12.33 -7.86
CA THR A 124 -16.72 12.15 -9.30
C THR A 124 -16.66 13.43 -10.12
N GLU A 125 -16.78 14.59 -9.49
CA GLU A 125 -16.77 15.89 -10.18
C GLU A 125 -15.42 16.61 -10.10
N ASN A 126 -14.58 16.27 -9.10
CA ASN A 126 -13.30 16.94 -8.91
C ASN A 126 -12.18 16.30 -9.74
N ASP A 127 -11.69 17.03 -10.75
CA ASP A 127 -10.61 16.59 -11.66
C ASP A 127 -9.38 16.02 -10.94
N MET A 128 -8.98 16.59 -9.79
CA MET A 128 -7.80 16.13 -9.07
C MET A 128 -8.03 14.80 -8.36
N LEU A 129 -9.23 14.57 -7.82
CA LEU A 129 -9.62 13.29 -7.22
C LEU A 129 -9.72 12.20 -8.29
N ILE A 130 -10.29 12.53 -9.44
CA ILE A 130 -10.38 11.64 -10.60
C ILE A 130 -8.97 11.27 -11.11
N ALA A 131 -8.10 12.27 -11.32
CA ALA A 131 -6.73 12.06 -11.76
C ALA A 131 -5.91 11.26 -10.73
N GLY A 132 -6.07 11.57 -9.44
CA GLY A 132 -5.45 10.86 -8.33
C GLY A 132 -5.81 9.38 -8.31
N GLU A 133 -7.09 9.05 -8.51
CA GLU A 133 -7.56 7.66 -8.59
C GLU A 133 -7.01 6.92 -9.81
N ALA A 134 -7.03 7.57 -10.98
CA ALA A 134 -6.50 6.99 -12.22
C ALA A 134 -4.99 6.68 -12.10
N HIS A 135 -4.20 7.64 -11.63
CA HIS A 135 -2.75 7.45 -11.44
C HIS A 135 -2.42 6.45 -10.33
N LEU A 136 -3.22 6.41 -9.25
CA LEU A 136 -3.04 5.41 -8.21
C LEU A 136 -3.22 4.01 -8.77
N LYS A 137 -4.28 3.77 -9.55
CA LYS A 137 -4.54 2.49 -10.20
C LYS A 137 -3.39 2.09 -11.12
N GLN A 138 -2.94 3.01 -11.98
CA GLN A 138 -1.87 2.76 -12.93
C GLN A 138 -0.54 2.43 -12.23
N LEU A 139 -0.17 3.19 -11.18
CA LEU A 139 1.00 2.88 -10.37
C LEU A 139 0.90 1.50 -9.72
N GLN A 140 -0.29 1.13 -9.23
CA GLN A 140 -0.50 -0.14 -8.56
C GLN A 140 -0.35 -1.33 -9.52
N GLU A 141 -0.83 -1.19 -10.76
CA GLU A 141 -0.61 -2.15 -11.84
C GLU A 141 0.88 -2.32 -12.17
N LEU A 142 1.61 -1.21 -12.34
CA LEU A 142 3.06 -1.24 -12.60
C LEU A 142 3.86 -1.85 -11.45
N VAL A 143 3.52 -1.52 -10.21
CA VAL A 143 4.18 -2.09 -9.02
C VAL A 143 3.92 -3.58 -8.91
N ASN A 144 2.71 -4.04 -9.19
CA ASN A 144 2.39 -5.46 -9.20
C ASN A 144 3.15 -6.20 -10.31
N TYR A 145 3.22 -5.60 -11.50
CA TYR A 145 4.02 -6.13 -12.60
C TYR A 145 5.51 -6.22 -12.24
N GLY A 146 6.09 -5.17 -11.65
CA GLY A 146 7.49 -5.15 -11.23
C GLY A 146 7.79 -6.20 -10.13
N LYS A 147 6.87 -6.41 -9.19
CA LYS A 147 6.99 -7.49 -8.20
C LYS A 147 6.99 -8.87 -8.84
N TRP A 148 6.08 -9.11 -9.77
CA TRP A 148 6.04 -10.35 -10.55
C TRP A 148 7.35 -10.58 -11.31
N GLN A 149 7.89 -9.54 -11.97
CA GLN A 149 9.20 -9.64 -12.64
C GLN A 149 10.34 -10.00 -11.68
N ARG A 150 10.40 -9.38 -10.49
CA ARG A 150 11.40 -9.72 -9.46
C ARG A 150 11.29 -11.19 -9.05
N GLU A 151 10.08 -11.67 -8.79
CA GLU A 151 9.83 -13.07 -8.42
C GLU A 151 10.24 -14.04 -9.54
N GLU A 152 9.97 -13.70 -10.80
CA GLU A 152 10.34 -14.52 -11.97
C GLU A 152 11.87 -14.63 -12.10
N ILE A 153 12.58 -13.51 -11.96
CA ILE A 153 14.05 -13.48 -11.98
C ILE A 153 14.62 -14.34 -10.84
N GLU A 154 14.07 -14.22 -9.63
CA GLU A 154 14.48 -15.05 -8.50
C GLU A 154 14.17 -16.54 -8.70
N ARG A 155 13.05 -16.87 -9.34
CA ARG A 155 12.68 -18.24 -9.67
C ARG A 155 13.65 -18.83 -10.69
N HIS A 156 13.96 -18.10 -11.76
CA HIS A 156 14.97 -18.51 -12.74
C HIS A 156 16.35 -18.67 -12.08
N ARG A 157 16.77 -17.71 -11.25
CA ARG A 157 18.06 -17.79 -10.52
C ARG A 157 18.12 -19.03 -9.63
N ARG A 158 17.04 -19.34 -8.90
CA ARG A 158 16.95 -20.57 -8.09
C ARG A 158 17.01 -21.82 -8.96
N GLY A 159 16.33 -21.84 -10.10
CA GLY A 159 16.38 -22.94 -11.07
C GLY A 159 17.77 -23.19 -11.62
N TYR A 160 18.50 -22.14 -12.01
CA TYR A 160 19.89 -22.27 -12.45
C TYR A 160 20.79 -22.79 -11.32
N LEU A 161 20.65 -22.28 -10.09
CA LEU A 161 21.42 -22.75 -8.94
C LEU A 161 21.10 -24.20 -8.56
N SER A 162 19.86 -24.67 -8.72
CA SER A 162 19.51 -26.08 -8.49
C SER A 162 20.09 -26.99 -9.57
N ILE A 163 20.05 -26.57 -10.84
CA ILE A 163 20.70 -27.30 -11.95
C ILE A 163 22.21 -27.39 -11.71
N ASP A 164 22.85 -26.32 -11.26
CA ASP A 164 24.29 -26.28 -11.00
C ASP A 164 24.70 -27.15 -9.79
N LYS A 165 23.79 -27.29 -8.80
CA LYS A 165 23.97 -28.23 -7.68
C LYS A 165 23.81 -29.70 -8.08
N GLU A 166 22.85 -30.01 -8.96
CA GLU A 166 22.65 -31.37 -9.49
C GLU A 166 23.74 -31.76 -10.49
N LYS A 167 24.30 -30.80 -11.23
CA LYS A 167 25.42 -30.97 -12.16
C LYS A 167 26.79 -30.72 -11.52
N ARG A 168 27.01 -31.14 -10.26
CA ARG A 168 28.39 -31.40 -9.80
C ARG A 168 28.92 -32.65 -10.52
N ILE A 169 29.21 -32.49 -11.81
CA ILE A 169 29.85 -33.49 -12.65
C ILE A 169 31.27 -33.66 -12.13
N LEU A 170 31.48 -34.70 -11.33
CA LEU A 170 32.81 -35.07 -10.88
C LEU A 170 33.48 -35.82 -12.02
N HIS A 171 34.75 -35.51 -12.27
CA HIS A 171 35.53 -36.22 -13.28
C HIS A 171 36.55 -37.10 -12.56
N CYS A 172 36.72 -38.33 -13.02
CA CYS A 172 37.76 -39.20 -12.49
C CYS A 172 39.14 -38.53 -12.68
N HIS A 173 39.91 -38.42 -11.60
CA HIS A 173 41.22 -37.78 -11.65
C HIS A 173 42.21 -38.45 -12.62
N LYS A 174 42.04 -39.76 -12.88
CA LYS A 174 42.92 -40.57 -13.73
C LYS A 174 42.49 -40.58 -15.21
N CYS A 175 41.25 -40.96 -15.50
CA CYS A 175 40.78 -41.12 -16.89
C CYS A 175 39.83 -40.02 -17.38
N LYS A 176 39.51 -39.03 -16.54
CA LYS A 176 38.59 -37.92 -16.85
C LYS A 176 37.16 -38.32 -17.21
N TYR A 177 36.78 -39.59 -17.04
CA TYR A 177 35.40 -40.04 -17.20
C TYR A 177 34.48 -39.34 -16.17
N GLU A 178 33.28 -38.96 -16.61
CA GLU A 178 32.24 -38.38 -15.76
C GLU A 178 31.72 -39.41 -14.76
N VAL A 179 31.82 -39.11 -13.47
CA VAL A 179 31.45 -40.00 -12.36
C VAL A 179 30.41 -39.35 -11.46
N LYS A 180 29.51 -40.17 -10.91
CA LYS A 180 28.51 -39.67 -9.97
C LYS A 180 29.15 -39.48 -8.60
N GLN A 181 28.63 -38.53 -7.82
CA GLN A 181 29.13 -38.25 -6.46
C GLN A 181 28.94 -39.44 -5.49
N SER A 182 28.03 -40.36 -5.80
CA SER A 182 27.84 -41.62 -5.08
C SER A 182 28.93 -42.67 -5.33
N ASP A 183 29.70 -42.55 -6.43
CA ASP A 183 30.58 -43.61 -6.89
C ASP A 183 31.90 -43.62 -6.12
N VAL A 184 32.21 -44.76 -5.47
CA VAL A 184 33.47 -44.95 -4.73
C VAL A 184 34.64 -45.24 -5.68
N TYR A 185 34.36 -45.84 -6.83
CA TYR A 185 35.32 -46.23 -7.85
C TYR A 185 34.86 -45.72 -9.22
N CYS A 186 35.80 -45.40 -10.11
CA CYS A 186 35.48 -45.02 -11.48
C CYS A 186 34.92 -46.23 -12.26
N PRO A 187 33.74 -46.14 -12.87
CA PRO A 187 33.17 -47.24 -13.67
C PRO A 187 33.95 -47.52 -14.96
N SER A 188 34.75 -46.57 -15.45
CA SER A 188 35.55 -46.73 -16.68
C SER A 188 36.93 -47.33 -16.42
N CYS A 189 37.65 -46.91 -15.37
CA CYS A 189 39.04 -47.34 -15.13
C CYS A 189 39.27 -48.07 -13.80
N GLY A 190 38.23 -48.25 -12.97
CA GLY A 190 38.31 -48.94 -11.68
C GLY A 190 39.02 -48.18 -10.56
N GLU A 191 39.58 -47.01 -10.83
CA GLU A 191 40.35 -46.24 -9.85
C GLU A 191 39.47 -45.67 -8.72
N LYS A 192 39.97 -45.70 -7.48
CA LYS A 192 39.25 -45.16 -6.31
C LYS A 192 39.15 -43.63 -6.40
N GLN A 193 37.95 -43.11 -6.24
CA GLN A 193 37.74 -41.66 -6.25
C GLN A 193 38.27 -41.05 -4.95
N ARG A 194 39.14 -40.04 -5.08
CA ARG A 194 39.55 -39.20 -3.93
C ARG A 194 38.42 -38.22 -3.68
N LYS A 195 37.51 -38.52 -2.74
CA LYS A 195 36.47 -37.57 -2.33
C LYS A 195 37.16 -36.33 -1.77
N VAL A 196 37.24 -35.26 -2.57
CA VAL A 196 37.56 -33.93 -2.05
C VAL A 196 36.26 -33.44 -1.41
N LEU A 197 36.18 -33.53 -0.08
CA LEU A 197 35.16 -32.81 0.68
C LEU A 197 35.46 -31.32 0.48
N SER A 198 34.75 -30.65 -0.43
CA SER A 198 34.70 -29.19 -0.42
C SER A 198 33.85 -28.76 0.77
N TYR A 199 34.53 -28.26 1.80
CA TYR A 199 33.93 -27.49 2.89
C TYR A 199 33.44 -26.14 2.36
#